data_AF-A0A2I1FRX9-F1
#
_entry.id   AF-A0A2I1FRX9-F1
#
_cell.length_a   1.000
_cell.length_b   1.000
_cell.length_c   1.000
_cell.angle_alpha   90.00
_cell.angle_beta   90.00
_cell.angle_gamma   90.00
#
_symmetry.space_group_name_H-M   'P 1'
#
loop_
_entity.id
_entity.type
_entity.pdbx_description
1 polymer ?
#
loop_
_entity_poly.entity_id
_entity_poly.type
_entity_poly.pdbx_seq_one_letter_code
_entity_poly.pdbx_strand_id
1 'polypeptide(L)'
;TNETRLARDQKRKERQIPEEIYEEYEARLEAEEEVRRACARNKYQLRKARKTPKQFAARLSQNKPNIRRKRVSESSESIQTSDQKLLRKFRSTISNFTNKLCNKCNERFPSITLIGNECRRCHLEGSPKKFSAENNMDPGEVPQELQDLTDIEE
;
A
#
# COMPACT_ATOMS: atom_id res chain seq x y z
N THR A 1 8.65 -36.76 -10.09
CA THR A 1 8.28 -35.48 -10.73
C THR A 1 8.17 -34.41 -9.65
N ASN A 2 8.33 -33.11 -9.96
CA ASN A 2 8.17 -32.06 -8.94
C ASN A 2 6.77 -32.09 -8.28
N GLU A 3 5.75 -32.52 -9.02
CA GLU A 3 4.38 -32.72 -8.55
C GLU A 3 4.26 -33.76 -7.43
N THR A 4 5.01 -34.86 -7.50
CA THR A 4 4.99 -35.89 -6.44
C THR A 4 5.67 -35.42 -5.15
N ARG A 5 6.59 -34.45 -5.23
CA ARG A 5 7.18 -33.80 -4.05
C ARG A 5 6.21 -32.80 -3.43
N LEU A 6 5.56 -31.97 -4.24
CA LEU A 6 4.57 -30.99 -3.80
C LEU A 6 3.36 -31.66 -3.12
N ALA A 7 2.86 -32.75 -3.70
CA ALA A 7 1.73 -33.50 -3.14
C ALA A 7 2.05 -34.16 -1.78
N ARG A 8 3.31 -34.60 -1.56
CA ARG A 8 3.76 -35.09 -0.25
C ARG A 8 3.88 -33.98 0.77
N ASP A 9 4.35 -32.81 0.35
CA ASP A 9 4.51 -31.65 1.23
C ASP A 9 3.15 -31.10 1.69
N GLN A 10 2.17 -31.04 0.78
CA GLN A 10 0.78 -30.71 1.08
C GLN A 10 0.16 -31.71 2.06
N LYS A 11 0.26 -33.03 1.77
CA LYS A 11 -0.25 -34.06 2.70
C LYS A 11 0.42 -34.03 4.07
N ARG A 12 1.69 -33.62 4.16
CA ARG A 12 2.40 -33.49 5.45
C ARG A 12 1.87 -32.30 6.24
N LYS A 13 1.62 -31.17 5.58
CA LYS A 13 1.01 -29.97 6.18
C LYS A 13 -0.43 -30.22 6.62
N GLU A 14 -1.23 -30.90 5.79
CA GLU A 14 -2.63 -31.28 6.10
C GLU A 14 -2.75 -32.20 7.31
N ARG A 15 -1.78 -33.11 7.54
CA ARG A 15 -1.77 -33.99 8.71
C ARG A 15 -1.34 -33.29 10.00
N GLN A 16 -0.70 -32.14 9.92
CA GLN A 16 -0.19 -31.40 11.07
C GLN A 16 -1.21 -30.41 11.64
N ILE A 17 -2.28 -30.12 10.88
CA ILE A 17 -3.34 -29.16 11.24
C ILE A 17 -4.45 -29.71 12.16
N PRO A 18 -4.84 -31.02 12.18
CA PRO A 18 -6.03 -31.44 12.94
C PRO A 18 -5.86 -31.58 14.46
N GLU A 19 -4.63 -31.53 14.98
CA GLU A 19 -4.32 -31.79 16.41
C GLU A 19 -3.58 -30.64 17.09
N GLU A 20 -3.44 -29.50 16.43
CA GLU A 20 -2.73 -28.36 17.00
C GLU A 20 -3.66 -27.63 17.98
N ILE A 21 -3.25 -27.57 19.25
CA ILE A 21 -3.99 -26.84 20.29
C ILE A 21 -3.90 -25.34 19.96
N TYR A 22 -4.92 -24.55 20.32
CA TYR A 22 -4.98 -23.11 20.02
C TYR A 22 -3.68 -22.35 20.38
N GLU A 23 -3.03 -22.70 21.48
CA GLU A 23 -1.77 -22.10 21.91
C GLU A 23 -0.59 -22.40 20.96
N GLU A 24 -0.55 -23.61 20.38
CA GLU A 24 0.48 -24.00 19.41
C GLU A 24 0.27 -23.28 18.07
N TYR A 25 -0.99 -23.04 17.69
CA TYR A 25 -1.34 -22.24 16.51
C TYR A 25 -0.87 -20.79 16.63
N GLU A 26 -1.15 -20.14 17.76
CA GLU A 26 -0.73 -18.76 18.03
C GLU A 26 0.81 -18.65 18.09
N ALA A 27 1.49 -19.58 18.77
CA ALA A 27 2.95 -19.62 18.84
C ALA A 27 3.60 -19.76 17.44
N ARG A 28 3.00 -20.55 16.55
CA ARG A 28 3.49 -20.69 15.17
C ARG A 28 3.30 -19.41 14.36
N LEU A 29 2.17 -18.72 14.51
CA LEU A 29 1.92 -17.44 13.83
C LEU A 29 2.91 -16.37 14.29
N GLU A 30 3.16 -16.28 15.59
CA GLU A 30 4.11 -15.32 16.16
C GLU A 30 5.54 -15.58 15.64
N ALA A 31 5.96 -16.84 15.60
CA ALA A 31 7.25 -17.22 15.03
C ALA A 31 7.36 -16.86 13.53
N GLU A 32 6.30 -17.07 12.75
CA GLU A 32 6.29 -16.69 11.33
C GLU A 32 6.39 -15.16 11.15
N GLU A 33 5.70 -14.40 11.99
CA GLU A 33 5.76 -12.95 11.95
C GLU A 33 7.13 -12.42 12.37
N GLU A 34 7.76 -13.02 13.38
CA GLU A 34 9.12 -12.68 13.79
C GLU A 34 10.14 -12.93 12.68
N VAL A 35 10.05 -14.07 11.97
CA VAL A 35 10.88 -14.36 10.79
C VAL A 35 10.68 -13.29 9.71
N ARG A 36 9.44 -12.84 9.49
CA ARG A 36 9.11 -11.79 8.52
C ARG A 36 9.75 -10.45 8.93
N ARG A 37 9.64 -10.07 10.20
CA ARG A 37 10.27 -8.86 10.77
C ARG A 37 11.80 -8.94 10.69
N ALA A 38 12.41 -10.10 10.97
CA ALA A 38 13.84 -10.31 10.85
C ALA A 38 14.35 -10.18 9.40
N CYS A 39 13.63 -10.76 8.43
CA CYS A 39 13.92 -10.60 7.01
C CYS A 39 13.89 -9.12 6.57
N ALA A 40 12.90 -8.36 7.04
CA ALA A 40 12.78 -6.93 6.75
C ALA A 40 13.97 -6.13 7.33
N ARG A 41 14.35 -6.41 8.58
CA ARG A 41 15.53 -5.82 9.23
C ARG A 41 16.82 -6.13 8.46
N ASN A 42 17.03 -7.37 8.04
CA ASN A 42 18.22 -7.76 7.26
C ASN A 42 18.28 -7.01 5.91
N LYS A 43 17.15 -6.91 5.20
CA LYS A 43 17.06 -6.16 3.93
C LYS A 43 17.36 -4.67 4.09
N TYR A 44 16.92 -4.06 5.19
CA TYR A 44 17.23 -2.67 5.52
C TYR A 44 18.73 -2.48 5.82
N GLN A 45 19.32 -3.36 6.62
CA GLN A 45 20.76 -3.31 6.94
C GLN A 45 21.63 -3.49 5.69
N LEU A 46 21.28 -4.42 4.78
CA LEU A 46 21.98 -4.60 3.51
C LEU A 46 21.92 -3.34 2.62
N ARG A 47 20.79 -2.61 2.64
CA ARG A 47 20.64 -1.34 1.92
C ARG A 47 21.49 -0.24 2.56
N LYS A 48 21.59 -0.19 3.89
CA LYS A 48 22.43 0.78 4.61
C LYS A 48 23.92 0.53 4.34
N ALA A 49 24.37 -0.72 4.38
CA ALA A 49 25.76 -1.12 4.12
C ALA A 49 26.24 -0.80 2.69
N ARG A 50 25.33 -0.76 1.70
CA ARG A 50 25.66 -0.39 0.31
C ARG A 50 25.73 1.11 0.05
N LYS A 51 25.29 1.96 0.99
CA LYS A 51 25.26 3.42 0.80
C LYS A 51 26.59 4.05 1.23
N THR A 52 27.59 4.03 0.35
CA THR A 52 28.72 4.96 0.46
C THR A 52 28.36 6.29 -0.24
N PRO A 53 28.73 7.47 0.31
CA PRO A 53 28.38 8.78 -0.25
C PRO A 53 28.77 8.94 -1.73
N LYS A 54 29.87 8.30 -2.14
CA LYS A 54 30.39 8.32 -3.52
C LYS A 54 29.44 7.67 -4.54
N GLN A 55 28.62 6.69 -4.13
CA GLN A 55 27.66 6.04 -5.03
C GLN A 55 26.37 6.85 -5.24
N PHE A 56 26.02 7.74 -4.32
CA PHE A 56 24.85 8.63 -4.44
C PHE A 56 25.11 9.79 -5.41
N ALA A 57 26.29 10.41 -5.31
CA ALA A 57 26.72 11.46 -6.24
C ALA A 57 26.82 10.95 -7.70
N ALA A 58 27.30 9.71 -7.88
CA ALA A 58 27.34 9.06 -9.19
C ALA A 58 25.93 8.91 -9.80
N ARG A 59 24.91 8.53 -9.00
CA ARG A 59 23.52 8.40 -9.46
C ARG A 59 22.85 9.76 -9.75
N LEU A 60 23.11 10.78 -8.94
CA LEU A 60 22.56 12.13 -9.21
C LEU A 60 23.19 12.77 -10.45
N SER A 61 24.49 12.57 -10.70
CA SER A 61 25.17 13.16 -11.86
C SER A 61 24.70 12.59 -13.21
N GLN A 62 24.15 11.36 -13.21
CA GLN A 62 23.61 10.72 -14.41
C GLN A 62 22.18 11.16 -14.77
N ASN A 63 21.49 11.90 -13.88
CA ASN A 63 20.15 12.45 -14.11
C ASN A 63 20.18 13.90 -14.64
N LYS A 64 21.17 14.27 -15.46
CA LYS A 64 20.99 15.43 -16.36
C LYS A 64 20.17 14.96 -17.56
N PRO A 65 19.04 15.61 -17.91
CA PRO A 65 18.23 15.22 -19.05
C PRO A 65 18.95 15.63 -20.34
N ASN A 66 19.95 14.85 -20.74
CA ASN A 66 20.41 14.86 -22.11
C ASN A 66 19.32 14.17 -22.94
N ILE A 67 18.46 14.98 -23.55
CA ILE A 67 17.55 14.57 -24.61
C ILE A 67 18.39 14.14 -25.81
N ARG A 68 18.96 12.93 -25.73
CA ARG A 68 19.30 12.12 -26.89
C ARG A 68 18.75 10.75 -26.57
N ARG A 69 17.60 10.45 -27.18
CA ARG A 69 16.98 9.12 -27.19
C ARG A 69 18.01 8.11 -27.71
N LYS A 70 18.84 7.56 -26.82
CA LYS A 70 19.47 6.27 -27.06
C LYS A 70 18.30 5.29 -27.06
N ARG A 71 17.96 4.78 -28.24
CA ARG A 71 17.17 3.56 -28.36
C ARG A 71 17.97 2.48 -27.65
N VAL A 72 17.64 2.26 -26.38
CA VAL A 72 17.96 1.03 -25.71
C VAL A 72 17.09 0.01 -26.42
N SER A 73 17.72 -0.82 -27.26
CA SER A 73 17.15 -2.11 -27.64
C SER A 73 17.19 -3.00 -26.39
N GLU A 74 16.42 -2.61 -25.39
CA GLU A 74 15.81 -3.58 -24.50
C GLU A 74 14.89 -4.36 -25.43
N SER A 75 15.00 -5.68 -25.41
CA SER A 75 13.96 -6.53 -25.96
C SER A 75 12.67 -6.13 -25.26
N SER A 76 11.94 -5.18 -25.85
CA SER A 76 10.60 -4.84 -25.44
C SER A 76 9.85 -6.13 -25.67
N GLU A 77 9.58 -6.87 -24.60
CA GLU A 77 8.37 -7.68 -24.57
C GLU A 77 7.26 -6.68 -24.85
N SER A 78 6.91 -6.58 -26.13
CA SER A 78 5.87 -5.70 -26.58
C SER A 78 4.63 -6.20 -25.86
N ILE A 79 4.09 -5.39 -24.94
CA ILE A 79 2.83 -5.67 -24.27
C ILE A 79 1.89 -6.20 -25.35
N GLN A 80 1.38 -7.41 -25.13
CA GLN A 80 0.60 -8.13 -26.12
C GLN A 80 -0.53 -7.21 -26.61
N THR A 81 -0.85 -7.26 -27.90
CA THR A 81 -1.84 -6.34 -28.48
C THR A 81 -3.21 -6.44 -27.80
N SER A 82 -3.54 -7.63 -27.24
CA SER A 82 -4.69 -7.86 -26.35
C SER A 82 -4.62 -7.00 -25.08
N ASP A 83 -3.49 -7.00 -24.39
CA ASP A 83 -3.28 -6.26 -23.14
C ASP A 83 -3.29 -4.76 -23.38
N GLN A 84 -2.75 -4.30 -24.52
CA GLN A 84 -2.86 -2.89 -24.89
C GLN A 84 -4.31 -2.46 -25.11
N LYS A 85 -5.14 -3.31 -25.72
CA LYS A 85 -6.58 -3.04 -25.88
C LYS A 85 -7.28 -3.02 -24.53
N LEU A 86 -6.95 -3.96 -23.64
CA LEU A 86 -7.48 -4.02 -22.29
C LEU A 86 -7.14 -2.75 -21.48
N LEU A 87 -5.87 -2.33 -21.51
CA LEU A 87 -5.40 -1.13 -20.83
C LEU A 87 -6.04 0.13 -21.38
N ARG A 88 -6.25 0.22 -22.71
CA ARG A 88 -7.00 1.34 -23.30
C ARG A 88 -8.43 1.38 -22.79
N LYS A 89 -9.14 0.25 -22.80
CA LYS A 89 -10.51 0.15 -22.27
C LYS A 89 -10.57 0.57 -20.81
N PHE A 90 -9.68 0.04 -19.98
CA PHE A 90 -9.60 0.39 -18.56
C PHE A 90 -9.37 1.89 -18.36
N ARG A 91 -8.39 2.48 -19.05
CA ARG A 91 -8.11 3.91 -18.97
C ARG A 91 -9.30 4.76 -19.40
N SER A 92 -9.97 4.38 -20.48
CA SER A 92 -11.18 5.06 -20.94
C SER A 92 -12.32 4.97 -19.91
N THR A 93 -12.50 3.81 -19.26
CA THR A 93 -13.50 3.66 -18.19
C THR A 93 -13.18 4.56 -17.01
N ILE A 94 -11.93 4.55 -16.53
CA ILE A 94 -11.51 5.38 -15.38
C ILE A 94 -11.58 6.87 -15.70
N SER A 95 -11.19 7.29 -16.91
CA SER A 95 -11.22 8.71 -17.30
C SER A 95 -12.65 9.26 -17.38
N ASN A 96 -13.64 8.40 -17.60
CA ASN A 96 -15.04 8.79 -17.68
C ASN A 96 -15.70 8.96 -16.29
N PHE A 97 -15.01 8.66 -15.20
CA PHE A 97 -15.56 8.85 -13.86
C PHE A 97 -15.63 10.33 -13.50
N THR A 98 -16.86 10.82 -13.32
CA THR A 98 -17.11 12.15 -12.75
C THR A 98 -17.00 12.09 -11.22
N ASN A 99 -15.92 12.63 -10.66
CA ASN A 99 -15.73 12.75 -9.22
C ASN A 99 -16.20 14.13 -8.75
N LYS A 100 -17.49 14.27 -8.44
CA LYS A 100 -18.03 15.52 -7.90
C LYS A 100 -17.53 15.72 -6.46
N LEU A 101 -17.35 16.97 -6.04
CA LEU A 101 -16.88 17.32 -4.70
C LEU A 101 -18.03 17.88 -3.86
N CYS A 102 -18.19 17.40 -2.63
CA CYS A 102 -19.08 18.05 -1.66
C CYS A 102 -18.37 19.25 -1.04
N ASN A 103 -18.96 20.44 -1.13
CA ASN A 103 -18.35 21.68 -0.61
C ASN A 103 -18.29 21.74 0.93
N LYS A 104 -19.10 20.95 1.64
CA LYS A 104 -19.14 20.93 3.11
C LYS A 104 -18.13 19.97 3.73
N CYS A 105 -18.11 18.71 3.31
CA CYS A 105 -17.23 17.68 3.89
C CYS A 105 -15.98 17.35 3.07
N ASN A 106 -15.78 18.04 1.94
CA ASN A 106 -14.68 17.84 0.99
C ASN A 106 -14.52 16.39 0.50
N GLU A 107 -15.58 15.59 0.56
CA GLU A 107 -15.59 14.23 0.04
C GLU A 107 -15.82 14.23 -1.47
N ARG A 108 -15.07 13.37 -2.17
CA ARG A 108 -15.23 13.09 -3.59
C ARG A 108 -15.12 11.59 -3.81
N PHE A 109 -16.06 11.03 -4.57
CA PHE A 109 -16.00 9.65 -5.03
C PHE A 109 -16.91 9.48 -6.26
N PRO A 110 -16.68 8.51 -7.16
CA PRO A 110 -17.37 8.46 -8.45
C PRO A 110 -18.89 8.36 -8.36
N SER A 111 -19.41 7.72 -7.31
CA SER A 111 -20.85 7.50 -7.09
C SER A 111 -21.50 8.57 -6.19
N ILE A 112 -20.80 9.67 -5.88
CA ILE A 112 -21.34 10.71 -5.01
C ILE A 112 -22.51 11.45 -5.69
N THR A 113 -23.65 11.48 -5.01
CA THR A 113 -24.80 12.28 -5.43
C THR A 113 -24.80 13.59 -4.63
N LEU A 114 -24.78 14.71 -5.35
CA LEU A 114 -24.84 16.04 -4.77
C LEU A 114 -26.24 16.63 -4.94
N ILE A 115 -26.77 17.22 -3.86
CA ILE A 115 -28.00 18.00 -3.81
C ILE A 115 -27.55 19.42 -3.46
N GLY A 116 -27.75 20.39 -4.36
CA GLY A 116 -27.30 21.78 -4.12
C GLY A 116 -25.79 21.92 -3.81
N ASN A 117 -24.93 21.11 -4.46
CA ASN A 117 -23.48 21.02 -4.21
C ASN A 117 -23.04 20.39 -2.87
N GLU A 118 -23.97 19.80 -2.15
CA GLU A 118 -23.71 19.07 -0.91
C GLU A 118 -24.01 17.59 -1.08
N CYS A 119 -23.22 16.71 -0.45
CA CYS A 119 -23.56 15.29 -0.43
C CYS A 119 -24.82 15.06 0.42
N ARG A 120 -25.52 13.94 0.18
CA ARG A 120 -26.74 13.59 0.92
C ARG A 120 -26.60 13.74 2.44
N ARG A 121 -25.48 13.31 3.01
CA ARG A 121 -25.20 13.45 4.46
C ARG A 121 -25.16 14.92 4.88
N CYS A 122 -24.39 15.74 4.19
CA CYS A 122 -24.24 17.17 4.52
C CYS A 122 -25.54 17.96 4.31
N HIS A 123 -26.34 17.57 3.31
CA HIS A 123 -27.64 18.17 3.05
C HIS A 123 -28.66 17.86 4.15
N LEU A 124 -28.61 16.66 4.75
CA LEU A 124 -29.53 16.27 5.84
C LEU A 124 -29.08 16.78 7.21
N GLU A 125 -27.79 16.66 7.52
CA GLU A 125 -27.26 16.96 8.86
C GLU A 125 -26.79 18.41 9.01
N GLY A 126 -26.68 19.17 7.92
CA GLY A 126 -26.30 20.58 7.93
C GLY A 126 -24.81 20.85 8.19
N SER A 127 -24.15 20.05 9.04
CA SER A 127 -22.73 20.19 9.43
C SER A 127 -21.92 18.91 9.20
N PRO A 128 -20.64 19.00 8.78
CA PRO A 128 -19.78 17.82 8.62
C PRO A 128 -19.40 17.24 10.00
N LYS A 129 -19.89 16.04 10.32
CA LYS A 129 -19.52 15.31 11.55
C LYS A 129 -18.05 14.85 11.64
N LYS A 130 -17.23 15.08 10.60
CA LYS A 130 -15.86 14.57 10.55
C LYS A 130 -14.99 14.97 11.76
N PHE A 131 -15.37 16.03 12.47
CA PHE A 131 -14.69 16.49 13.68
C PHE A 131 -15.66 16.98 14.76
N SER A 132 -16.92 16.52 14.76
CA SER A 132 -17.83 16.84 15.88
C SER A 132 -17.38 16.09 17.13
N ALA A 133 -17.54 16.69 18.31
CA ALA A 133 -17.34 16.01 19.60
C ALA A 133 -18.15 14.70 19.68
N GLU A 134 -19.29 14.67 18.99
CA GLU A 134 -20.19 13.51 18.87
C GLU A 134 -19.67 12.36 17.99
N ASN A 135 -18.59 12.58 17.22
CA ASN A 135 -18.00 11.56 16.35
C ASN A 135 -17.02 10.63 17.11
N ASN A 136 -16.82 10.83 18.43
CA ASN A 136 -15.90 10.04 19.26
C ASN A 136 -14.55 9.77 18.58
N MET A 137 -14.07 10.74 17.77
CA MET A 137 -12.77 10.72 17.13
C MET A 137 -11.69 11.33 18.03
N ASP A 138 -12.02 11.53 19.31
CA ASP A 138 -11.05 11.88 20.31
C ASP A 138 -10.12 10.67 20.48
N PRO A 139 -8.83 10.77 20.11
CA PRO A 139 -7.87 9.69 20.35
C PRO A 139 -7.65 9.43 21.84
N GLY A 140 -8.28 10.22 22.73
CA GLY A 140 -8.06 10.22 24.16
C GLY A 140 -6.87 11.08 24.53
N GLU A 141 -6.56 11.13 25.81
CA GLU A 141 -5.36 11.80 26.29
C GLU A 141 -4.11 11.12 25.69
N VAL A 142 -3.21 11.92 25.13
CA VAL A 142 -1.91 11.43 24.65
C VAL A 142 -1.15 10.88 25.87
N PRO A 143 -0.71 9.61 25.86
CA PRO A 143 0.05 9.02 26.95
C PRO A 143 1.27 9.87 27.32
N GLN A 144 1.59 9.94 28.62
CA GLN A 144 2.63 10.81 29.15
C GLN A 144 4.01 10.51 28.52
N GLU A 145 4.21 9.27 28.09
CA GLU A 145 5.42 8.78 27.41
C GLU A 145 5.62 9.39 26.01
N LEU A 146 4.58 9.99 25.43
CA LEU A 146 4.60 10.58 24.09
C LEU A 146 4.52 12.11 24.10
N GLN A 147 4.43 12.76 25.27
CA GLN A 147 4.31 14.23 25.38
C GLN A 147 5.56 14.97 24.89
N ASP A 148 6.74 14.37 25.04
CA ASP A 148 8.03 15.01 24.72
C ASP A 148 8.59 14.61 23.33
N LEU A 149 7.86 13.80 22.56
CA LEU A 149 8.26 13.39 21.21
C LEU A 149 7.78 14.42 20.18
N THR A 150 8.36 15.62 20.22
CA THR A 150 8.03 16.71 19.29
C THR A 150 8.66 16.56 17.90
N ASP A 151 9.68 15.71 17.75
CA ASP A 151 10.50 15.68 16.55
C ASP A 151 10.30 14.37 15.77
N ILE A 152 9.52 14.44 14.69
CA ILE A 152 9.67 13.51 13.58
C ILE A 152 10.73 14.13 12.66
N GLU A 153 11.97 13.62 12.72
CA GLU A 153 13.00 13.98 11.74
C GLU A 153 12.53 13.62 10.32
N GLU A 154 12.61 14.59 9.41
CA GLU A 154 12.15 14.56 8.01
C GLU A 154 12.99 13.66 7.09
#